data_AF-A0A537P2R9-F1
#
_entry.id   AF-A0A537P2R9-F1
#
_cell.length_a   1.000
_cell.length_b   1.000
_cell.length_c   1.000
_cell.angle_alpha   90.00
_cell.angle_beta   90.00
_cell.angle_gamma   90.00
#
_symmetry.space_group_name_H-M   'P 1'
#
loop_
_entity.id
_entity.type
_entity.pdbx_description
1 polymer ?
#
loop_
_entity_poly.entity_id
_entity_poly.type
_entity_poly.pdbx_seq_one_letter_code
_entity_poly.pdbx_strand_id
1 'polypeptide(L)' 'MASVSLRGIHKKFGPVTVLEKIDLDIEDGEFVVLVGPSG' A
#
# COMPACT_ATOMS: atom_id res chain seq x y z
N MET A 1 3.99 -19.61 -1.28
CA MET A 1 4.62 -18.43 -1.87
C MET A 1 5.04 -17.55 -0.69
N ALA A 2 5.03 -16.21 -0.75
CA ALA A 2 5.40 -15.36 0.40
C ALA A 2 4.27 -14.38 0.75
N SER A 3 4.00 -14.21 2.03
CA SER A 3 3.10 -13.19 2.56
C SER A 3 3.74 -11.80 2.46
N VAL A 4 2.92 -10.76 2.26
CA VAL A 4 3.35 -9.36 2.21
C VAL A 4 2.68 -8.59 3.33
N SER A 5 3.46 -7.80 4.08
CA SER A 5 2.93 -6.92 5.13
C SER A 5 3.50 -5.50 4.98
N LEU A 6 2.60 -4.53 4.88
CA LEU A 6 2.88 -3.10 4.90
C LEU A 6 2.39 -2.54 6.22
N ARG A 7 3.24 -1.77 6.89
CA ARG A 7 2.92 -1.14 8.18
C ARG A 7 3.34 0.31 8.19
N GLY A 8 2.40 1.21 8.43
CA GLY A 8 2.61 2.65 8.54
C GLY A 8 3.34 3.22 7.33
N ILE A 9 3.03 2.76 6.12
CA ILE A 9 3.72 3.25 4.93
C ILE A 9 3.29 4.69 4.65
N HIS A 10 4.27 5.58 4.59
CA HIS A 10 4.12 6.98 4.22
C HIS A 10 5.02 7.31 3.04
N LYS A 11 4.50 8.09 2.10
CA LYS A 11 5.30 8.59 0.98
C LYS A 11 4.95 10.03 0.67
N LYS A 12 5.98 10.85 0.54
CA LYS A 12 5.89 12.25 0.15
C LYS A 12 6.89 12.57 -0.96
N PHE A 13 6.53 13.51 -1.82
CA PHE A 13 7.41 14.13 -2.80
C PHE A 13 7.33 15.65 -2.59
N GLY A 14 8.35 16.20 -1.92
CA GLY A 14 8.32 17.58 -1.46
C GLY A 14 7.10 17.84 -0.56
N PRO A 15 6.25 18.84 -0.86
CA PRO A 15 5.07 19.15 -0.05
C PRO A 15 3.90 18.17 -0.28
N VAL A 16 3.94 17.35 -1.33
CA VAL A 16 2.82 16.47 -1.69
C VAL A 16 2.92 15.15 -0.94
N THR A 17 1.86 14.80 -0.22
CA THR A 17 1.71 13.47 0.40
C THR A 17 0.96 12.56 -0.55
N VAL A 18 1.59 11.48 -1.00
CA VAL A 18 0.99 10.53 -1.97
C VAL A 18 0.53 9.24 -1.30
N LEU A 19 1.11 8.88 -0.15
CA LEU A 19 0.60 7.81 0.71
C LEU A 19 0.56 8.33 2.14
N GLU A 20 -0.62 8.32 2.73
CA GLU A 20 -0.86 8.71 4.11
C GLU A 20 -1.17 7.47 4.95
N LYS A 21 -0.15 6.98 5.66
CA LYS A 21 -0.23 5.87 6.63
C LYS A 21 -1.02 4.66 6.12
N ILE A 22 -0.40 3.87 5.26
CA ILE A 22 -1.02 2.63 4.77
C ILE A 22 -0.55 1.43 5.58
N ASP A 23 -1.53 0.68 6.09
CA ASP A 23 -1.38 -0.66 6.65
C ASP A 23 -2.10 -1.65 5.73
N LEU A 24 -1.41 -2.71 5.28
CA LEU A 24 -1.96 -3.75 4.40
C LEU A 24 -1.32 -5.10 4.72
N ASP A 25 -2.11 -6.16 4.72
CA ASP A 25 -1.64 -7.54 4.75
C ASP A 25 -2.17 -8.28 3.52
N ILE A 26 -1.30 -9.08 2.91
CA ILE A 26 -1.64 -10.00 1.83
C ILE A 26 -1.11 -11.36 2.24
N GLU A 27 -2.01 -12.31 2.42
CA GLU A 27 -1.69 -13.66 2.86
C GLU A 27 -1.15 -14.52 1.71
N ASP A 28 -0.49 -15.63 2.05
CA ASP A 28 0.06 -16.53 1.04
C ASP A 28 -1.05 -17.12 0.16
N GLY A 29 -0.95 -16.91 -1.16
CA GLY A 29 -1.94 -17.39 -2.13
C GLY A 29 -3.15 -16.49 -2.32
N GLU A 30 -3.20 -15.31 -1.67
CA GLU A 30 -4.26 -14.33 -1.85
C GLU A 30 -4.09 -13.57 -3.18
N PHE A 31 -5.22 -13.30 -3.86
CA PHE A 31 -5.25 -12.50 -5.09
C PHE A 31 -5.87 -11.14 -4.82
N VAL A 32 -5.05 -10.10 -4.79
CA VAL A 32 -5.45 -8.73 -4.43
C VAL A 32 -5.29 -7.79 -5.61
N VAL A 33 -6.25 -6.86 -5.80
CA VAL A 33 -6.18 -5.80 -6.81
C VAL A 33 -6.30 -4.45 -6.10
N LEU A 34 -5.39 -3.53 -6.41
CA LEU A 34 -5.44 -2.15 -5.94
C LEU A 34 -6.13 -1.28 -7.00
N VAL A 35 -7.18 -0.55 -6.60
CA VAL A 35 -7.96 0.31 -7.49
C VAL A 35 -8.17 1.69 -6.88
N GLY A 36 -8.26 2.71 -7.72
CA GLY A 36 -8.48 4.09 -7.33
C GLY A 36 -8.61 4.99 -8.57
N PRO A 37 -9.01 6.25 -8.39
CA PRO A 37 -8.95 7.26 -9.45
C PRO A 37 -7.49 7.50 -9.90
N SER A 38 -7.31 8.32 -10.94
CA SER A 38 -5.97 8.75 -11.33
C SER A 38 -5.39 9.70 -10.28
N GLY A 39 -4.21 9.33 -9.75
CA GLY A 39 -3.54 10.06 -8.66
C GLY A 39 -3.99 9.60 -7.28
#